data_AF-A0A3D2SUG8-F1
#
_entry.id   AF-A0A3D2SUG8-F1
#
_cell.length_a   1.000
_cell.length_b   1.000
_cell.length_c   1.000
_cell.angle_alpha   90.00
_cell.angle_beta   90.00
_cell.angle_gamma   90.00
#
_symmetry.space_group_name_H-M   'P 1'
#
loop_
_entity.id
_entity.type
_entity.pdbx_description
1 polymer ?
#
loop_
_entity_poly.entity_id
_entity_poly.type
_entity_poly.pdbx_seq_one_letter_code
_entity_poly.pdbx_strand_id
1 'polypeptide(L)'
;GEAIAWHVREFLDGKKALKDKTVKRVTFNEITKNAVQAAFDNARDLDTNLVEAYLARRALDYLVGFTLSPVLWRKLPGSRSAGRVQSVALRLICEREDEIEKFNSQEYWSIETLMKNKDGARFNARLTHLAGNKLDKLDLSNEEMAQNAVKRIEAKELKVTSVEKKQIKRHPAAPFITSTLQQEAARKLGFSATQTMRTAQKLYEG
;
A
#
# COMPACT_ATOMS: atom_id res chain seq x y z
N GLY A 1 9.18 -2.11 -21.52
CA GLY A 1 9.61 -3.20 -22.40
C GLY A 1 9.47 -2.82 -23.85
N GLU A 2 8.25 -2.59 -24.32
CA GLU A 2 7.98 -2.36 -25.75
C GLU A 2 8.72 -1.16 -26.35
N ALA A 3 8.73 -0.03 -25.65
CA ALA A 3 9.47 1.16 -26.11
C ALA A 3 10.99 0.94 -26.25
N ILE A 4 11.60 0.07 -25.42
CA ILE A 4 13.02 -0.26 -25.53
C ILE A 4 13.26 -1.06 -26.81
N ALA A 5 12.41 -2.07 -27.07
CA ALA A 5 12.50 -2.87 -28.29
C ALA A 5 12.27 -2.01 -29.55
N TRP A 6 11.33 -1.06 -29.49
CA TRP A 6 11.13 -0.07 -30.54
C TRP A 6 12.37 0.81 -30.75
N HIS A 7 12.93 1.42 -29.71
CA HIS A 7 14.14 2.24 -29.83
C HIS A 7 15.34 1.48 -30.42
N VAL A 8 15.54 0.22 -30.02
CA VAL A 8 16.60 -0.63 -30.58
C VAL A 8 16.36 -0.90 -32.07
N ARG A 9 15.11 -1.19 -32.45
CA ARG A 9 14.74 -1.37 -33.87
C ARG A 9 15.03 -0.11 -34.68
N GLU A 10 14.53 1.05 -34.24
CA GLU A 10 14.76 2.33 -34.92
C GLU A 10 16.24 2.66 -35.06
N PHE A 11 17.03 2.40 -34.02
CA PHE A 11 18.47 2.63 -34.05
C PHE A 11 19.19 1.73 -35.06
N LEU A 12 18.82 0.44 -35.13
CA LEU A 12 19.39 -0.50 -36.10
C LEU A 12 18.93 -0.21 -37.52
N ASP A 13 17.69 0.25 -37.70
CA ASP A 13 17.15 0.66 -38.99
C ASP A 13 17.85 1.92 -39.52
N GLY A 14 18.08 2.92 -38.67
CA GLY A 14 18.86 4.11 -39.00
C GLY A 14 20.31 3.80 -39.41
N LYS A 15 20.86 2.68 -38.93
CA LYS A 15 22.17 2.14 -39.35
C LYS A 15 22.11 1.26 -40.60
N LYS A 16 20.94 1.07 -41.20
CA LYS A 16 20.66 0.12 -42.29
C LYS A 16 21.07 -1.33 -41.96
N ALA A 17 21.16 -1.67 -40.67
CA ALA A 17 21.60 -2.98 -40.20
C ALA A 17 20.50 -4.06 -40.28
N LEU A 18 19.27 -3.64 -40.58
CA LEU A 18 18.08 -4.49 -40.69
C LEU A 18 17.69 -4.80 -42.14
N LYS A 19 18.48 -4.35 -43.13
CA LYS A 19 18.20 -4.62 -44.55
C LYS A 19 18.07 -6.13 -44.76
N ASP A 20 16.96 -6.55 -45.38
CA ASP A 20 16.63 -7.93 -45.70
C ASP A 20 16.42 -8.87 -44.49
N LYS A 21 16.21 -8.31 -43.29
CA LYS A 21 15.94 -9.09 -42.06
C LYS A 21 14.52 -8.87 -41.55
N THR A 22 13.83 -9.97 -41.23
CA THR A 22 12.55 -9.93 -40.51
C THR A 22 12.82 -9.77 -39.02
N VAL A 23 12.25 -8.73 -38.41
CA VAL A 23 12.34 -8.47 -36.98
C VAL A 23 11.01 -8.80 -36.31
N LYS A 24 11.04 -9.64 -35.28
CA LYS A 24 9.87 -9.97 -34.46
C LYS A 24 10.15 -9.75 -32.98
N ARG A 25 9.09 -9.47 -32.23
CA ARG A 25 9.08 -9.20 -30.78
C ARG A 25 8.65 -10.46 -30.03
N VAL A 26 9.53 -10.91 -29.13
CA VAL A 26 9.31 -12.08 -28.26
C VAL A 26 8.98 -11.62 -26.84
N THR A 27 7.85 -12.05 -26.28
CA THR A 27 7.43 -11.68 -24.90
C THR A 27 7.12 -12.90 -24.05
N PHE A 28 7.60 -12.89 -22.82
CA PHE A 28 7.32 -13.92 -21.81
C PHE A 28 7.24 -13.26 -20.42
N ASN A 29 6.52 -13.90 -19.50
CA ASN A 29 6.30 -13.42 -18.13
C ASN A 29 7.02 -14.29 -17.08
N GLU A 30 7.72 -15.33 -17.51
CA GLU A 30 8.54 -16.22 -16.69
C GLU A 30 9.72 -16.73 -17.52
N ILE A 31 10.85 -17.01 -16.87
CA ILE A 31 12.07 -17.50 -17.54
C ILE A 31 12.14 -19.02 -17.35
N THR A 32 11.26 -19.74 -18.05
CA THR A 32 11.25 -21.21 -18.10
C THR A 32 11.52 -21.67 -19.54
N LYS A 33 12.11 -22.86 -19.72
CA LYS A 33 12.38 -23.43 -21.06
C LYS A 33 11.11 -23.43 -21.93
N ASN A 34 9.98 -23.84 -21.35
CA ASN A 34 8.71 -23.92 -22.04
C ASN A 34 8.17 -22.52 -22.41
N ALA A 35 8.23 -21.56 -21.49
CA ALA A 35 7.76 -20.20 -21.76
C ALA A 35 8.61 -19.49 -22.82
N VAL A 36 9.93 -19.69 -22.81
CA VAL A 36 10.83 -19.12 -23.81
C VAL A 36 10.55 -19.73 -25.19
N GLN A 37 10.46 -21.05 -25.30
CA GLN A 37 10.15 -21.71 -26.58
C GLN A 37 8.79 -21.23 -27.13
N ALA A 38 7.75 -21.24 -26.29
CA ALA A 38 6.43 -20.78 -26.68
C ALA A 38 6.42 -19.30 -27.11
N ALA A 39 7.26 -18.45 -26.52
CA ALA A 39 7.36 -17.04 -26.88
C ALA A 39 8.05 -16.84 -28.25
N PHE A 40 8.98 -17.72 -28.63
CA PHE A 40 9.57 -17.72 -29.98
C PHE A 40 8.59 -18.24 -31.03
N ASP A 41 7.84 -19.30 -30.70
CA ASP A 41 6.84 -19.87 -31.60
C ASP A 41 5.68 -18.89 -31.88
N ASN A 42 5.37 -18.02 -30.91
CA ASN A 42 4.34 -16.97 -30.99
C ASN A 42 4.93 -15.56 -31.13
N ALA A 43 6.08 -15.42 -31.81
CA ALA A 43 6.71 -14.12 -32.00
C ALA A 43 5.79 -13.18 -32.79
N ARG A 44 5.58 -11.97 -32.26
CA ARG A 44 4.65 -10.98 -32.82
C ARG A 44 5.36 -9.75 -33.34
N ASP A 45 4.63 -8.85 -33.98
CA ASP A 45 5.15 -7.52 -34.27
C ASP A 45 5.13 -6.62 -33.03
N LEU A 46 5.86 -5.51 -33.10
CA LEU A 46 5.82 -4.50 -32.04
C LEU A 46 4.39 -3.95 -31.90
N ASP A 47 3.98 -3.77 -30.66
CA ASP A 47 2.69 -3.16 -30.35
C ASP A 47 2.83 -1.63 -30.33
N THR A 48 2.35 -1.00 -31.40
CA THR A 48 2.39 0.45 -31.57
C THR A 48 1.64 1.18 -30.46
N ASN A 49 0.52 0.65 -29.95
CA ASN A 49 -0.25 1.31 -28.89
C ASN A 49 0.58 1.40 -27.60
N LEU A 50 1.34 0.36 -27.27
CA LEU A 50 2.23 0.37 -26.10
C LEU A 50 3.41 1.33 -26.26
N VAL A 51 3.91 1.51 -27.48
CA VAL A 51 4.96 2.48 -27.79
C VAL A 51 4.42 3.91 -27.69
N GLU A 52 3.26 4.18 -28.29
CA GLU A 52 2.59 5.49 -28.24
C GLU A 52 2.21 5.87 -26.82
N ALA A 53 1.70 4.94 -26.02
CA ALA A 53 1.41 5.18 -24.61
C ALA A 53 2.67 5.56 -23.82
N TYR A 54 3.81 4.94 -24.11
CA TYR A 54 5.10 5.33 -23.53
C TYR A 54 5.51 6.75 -23.97
N LEU A 55 5.43 7.06 -25.27
CA LEU A 55 5.80 8.38 -25.81
C LEU A 55 4.92 9.48 -25.22
N ALA A 56 3.61 9.27 -25.16
CA ALA A 56 2.66 10.19 -24.55
C ALA A 56 2.99 10.44 -23.08
N ARG A 57 3.27 9.38 -22.30
CA ARG A 57 3.68 9.52 -20.90
C ARG A 57 5.00 10.27 -20.75
N ARG A 58 5.99 9.96 -21.59
CA ARG A 58 7.30 10.63 -21.57
C ARG A 58 7.18 12.12 -21.89
N ALA A 59 6.38 12.47 -22.90
CA ALA A 59 6.09 13.86 -23.24
C ALA A 59 5.39 14.58 -22.09
N LEU A 60 4.37 13.96 -21.48
CA LEU A 60 3.66 14.51 -20.32
C LEU A 60 4.60 14.77 -19.13
N ASP A 61 5.38 13.76 -18.74
CA ASP A 61 6.29 13.88 -17.59
C ASP A 61 7.40 14.93 -17.86
N TYR A 62 7.85 15.05 -19.12
CA TYR A 62 8.79 16.11 -19.54
C TYR A 62 8.15 17.51 -19.48
N LEU A 63 6.95 17.68 -20.02
CA LEU A 63 6.24 18.97 -20.00
C LEU A 63 6.00 19.43 -18.57
N VAL A 64 5.56 18.54 -17.67
CA VAL A 64 5.35 18.87 -16.26
C VAL A 64 6.68 19.21 -15.58
N GLY A 65 7.71 18.36 -15.74
CA GLY A 65 9.00 18.57 -15.09
C GLY A 65 9.71 19.84 -15.54
N PHE A 66 9.75 20.10 -16.85
CA PHE A 66 10.44 21.24 -17.45
C PHE A 66 9.73 22.58 -17.14
N THR A 67 8.40 22.61 -17.12
CA THR A 67 7.66 23.86 -16.87
C THR A 67 7.64 24.24 -15.38
N LEU A 68 7.48 23.27 -14.47
CA LEU A 68 7.29 23.54 -13.05
C LEU A 68 8.60 23.67 -12.27
N SER A 69 9.65 22.92 -12.62
CA SER A 69 10.91 22.95 -11.85
C SER A 69 11.57 24.34 -11.78
N PRO A 70 11.64 25.13 -12.88
CA PRO A 70 12.18 26.50 -12.82
C PRO A 70 11.35 27.47 -11.95
N VAL A 71 10.04 27.23 -11.83
CA VAL A 71 9.18 28.02 -10.92
C VAL A 71 9.50 27.66 -9.48
N LEU A 72 9.63 26.37 -9.18
CA LEU A 72 10.00 25.86 -7.85
C LEU A 72 11.36 26.39 -7.40
N TRP A 73 12.39 26.37 -8.24
CA TRP A 73 13.70 26.88 -7.87
C TRP A 73 13.70 28.37 -7.54
N ARG A 74 12.88 29.17 -8.24
CA ARG A 74 12.73 30.61 -7.98
C ARG A 74 11.94 30.92 -6.70
N LYS A 75 10.94 30.09 -6.36
CA LYS A 75 10.02 30.35 -5.24
C LYS A 75 10.42 29.65 -3.95
N LEU A 76 11.13 28.54 -4.04
CA LEU A 76 11.55 27.69 -2.93
C LEU A 76 13.03 27.31 -3.12
N PRO A 77 13.97 28.16 -2.65
CA PRO A 77 15.40 27.88 -2.72
C PRO A 77 15.72 26.55 -2.04
N GLY A 78 16.42 25.66 -2.74
CA GLY A 78 16.75 24.31 -2.25
C GLY A 78 15.80 23.19 -2.72
N SER A 79 14.68 23.53 -3.37
CA SER A 79 13.85 22.54 -4.06
C SER A 79 14.60 21.90 -5.23
N ARG A 80 14.50 20.57 -5.38
CA ARG A 80 15.22 19.83 -6.44
C ARG A 80 14.39 19.63 -7.70
N SER A 81 13.16 19.13 -7.57
CA SER A 81 12.35 18.74 -8.73
C SER A 81 10.86 18.80 -8.44
N ALA A 82 10.07 19.17 -9.46
CA ALA A 82 8.64 18.91 -9.50
C ALA A 82 8.36 17.69 -10.38
N GLY A 83 7.43 16.84 -9.94
CA GLY A 83 7.05 15.67 -10.72
C GLY A 83 5.58 15.34 -10.53
N ARG A 84 4.90 15.01 -11.63
CA ARG A 84 3.46 14.69 -11.63
C ARG A 84 3.07 13.64 -10.57
N VAL A 85 3.92 12.64 -10.35
CA VAL A 85 3.68 11.57 -9.36
C VAL A 85 4.38 11.85 -8.04
N GLN A 86 5.65 12.30 -8.06
CA GLN A 86 6.45 12.53 -6.86
C GLN A 86 5.85 13.62 -5.97
N SER A 87 5.36 14.72 -6.55
CA SER A 87 4.76 15.82 -5.80
C SER A 87 3.45 15.42 -5.12
N VAL A 88 2.65 14.55 -5.75
CA VAL A 88 1.43 13.99 -5.13
C VAL A 88 1.78 13.05 -3.99
N ALA A 89 2.78 12.18 -4.16
CA ALA A 89 3.24 11.31 -3.09
C ALA A 89 3.77 12.09 -1.88
N LEU A 90 4.56 13.16 -2.12
CA LEU A 90 5.02 14.06 -1.06
C LEU A 90 3.84 14.76 -0.37
N ARG A 91 2.87 15.26 -1.15
CA ARG A 91 1.67 15.90 -0.62
C ARG A 91 0.92 14.98 0.36
N LEU A 92 0.74 13.69 0.04
CA LEU A 92 0.07 12.75 0.93
C LEU A 92 0.80 12.59 2.29
N ILE A 93 2.13 12.66 2.28
CA ILE A 93 2.93 12.61 3.51
C ILE A 93 2.75 13.91 4.30
N CYS A 94 2.86 15.06 3.65
CA CYS A 94 2.66 16.36 4.29
C CYS A 94 1.24 16.51 4.88
N GLU A 95 0.20 16.09 4.15
CA GLU A 95 -1.18 16.13 4.64
C GLU A 95 -1.35 15.25 5.89
N ARG A 96 -0.72 14.07 5.93
CA ARG A 96 -0.72 13.23 7.14
C ARG A 96 0.04 13.88 8.30
N GLU A 97 1.16 14.54 8.02
CA GLU A 97 1.92 15.23 9.08
C GLU A 97 1.11 16.41 9.64
N ASP A 98 0.47 17.20 8.77
CA ASP A 98 -0.44 18.27 9.17
C ASP A 98 -1.61 17.75 10.05
N GLU A 99 -2.16 16.57 9.71
CA GLU A 99 -3.19 15.90 10.53
C GLU A 99 -2.65 15.55 11.93
N ILE A 100 -1.39 15.08 12.03
CA ILE A 100 -0.73 14.75 13.29
C ILE A 100 -0.43 16.01 14.10
N GLU A 101 0.07 17.08 13.48
CA GLU A 101 0.37 18.34 14.18
C GLU A 101 -0.90 19.02 14.72
N LYS A 102 -2.01 18.95 13.97
CA LYS A 102 -3.32 19.50 14.38
C LYS A 102 -4.06 18.59 15.36
N PHE A 103 -3.55 17.39 15.63
CA PHE A 103 -4.21 16.44 16.53
C PHE A 103 -4.15 16.92 17.98
N ASN A 104 -5.28 17.39 18.50
CA ASN A 104 -5.41 17.71 19.91
C ASN A 104 -5.74 16.44 20.71
N SER A 105 -4.78 15.96 21.49
CA SER A 105 -4.95 14.77 22.33
C SER A 105 -5.98 15.03 23.41
N GLN A 106 -7.00 14.17 23.48
CA GLN A 106 -8.02 14.21 24.52
C GLN A 106 -7.87 13.02 25.45
N GLU A 107 -7.92 13.28 26.74
CA GLU A 107 -7.95 12.26 27.77
C GLU A 107 -9.28 11.49 27.69
N TYR A 108 -9.20 10.17 27.80
CA TYR A 108 -10.35 9.31 27.96
C TYR A 108 -9.96 8.05 28.70
N TRP A 109 -10.92 7.45 29.39
CA TRP A 109 -10.73 6.28 30.23
C TRP A 109 -11.55 5.11 29.72
N SER A 110 -11.01 3.91 29.87
CA SER A 110 -11.72 2.66 29.61
C SER A 110 -11.66 1.77 30.83
N ILE A 111 -12.79 1.18 31.20
CA ILE A 111 -12.87 0.28 32.35
C ILE A 111 -12.81 -1.15 31.86
N GLU A 112 -11.78 -1.86 32.30
CA GLU A 112 -11.57 -3.28 32.05
C GLU A 112 -11.60 -4.04 33.38
N THR A 113 -12.12 -5.26 33.36
CA THR A 113 -12.20 -6.11 34.54
C THR A 113 -11.90 -7.56 34.18
N LEU A 114 -11.24 -8.27 35.10
CA LEU A 114 -10.94 -9.68 34.98
C LEU A 114 -12.08 -10.48 35.64
N MET A 115 -12.91 -11.09 34.81
CA MET A 115 -14.06 -11.88 35.24
C MET A 115 -13.67 -13.35 35.37
N LYS A 116 -14.37 -14.08 36.24
CA LYS A 116 -14.23 -15.53 36.40
C LYS A 116 -15.58 -16.18 36.13
N ASN A 117 -15.62 -17.20 35.27
CA ASN A 117 -16.83 -17.98 35.05
C ASN A 117 -17.04 -19.01 36.17
N LYS A 118 -18.16 -19.77 36.12
CA LYS A 118 -18.47 -20.81 37.10
C LYS A 118 -17.43 -21.94 37.15
N ASP A 119 -16.82 -22.26 36.01
CA ASP A 119 -15.79 -23.30 35.88
C ASP A 119 -14.39 -22.82 36.30
N GLY A 120 -14.28 -21.56 36.71
CA GLY A 120 -13.06 -20.94 37.17
C GLY A 120 -12.12 -20.38 36.10
N ALA A 121 -12.50 -20.45 34.82
CA ALA A 121 -11.81 -19.79 33.73
C ALA A 121 -11.93 -18.27 33.85
N ARG A 122 -10.81 -17.56 33.63
CA ARG A 122 -10.73 -16.10 33.68
C ARG A 122 -10.80 -15.50 32.28
N PHE A 123 -11.46 -14.36 32.14
CA PHE A 123 -11.53 -13.61 30.89
C PHE A 123 -11.62 -12.11 31.14
N ASN A 124 -11.11 -11.30 30.21
CA ASN A 124 -11.24 -9.85 30.28
C ASN A 124 -12.60 -9.41 29.76
N ALA A 125 -13.25 -8.51 30.49
CA ALA A 125 -14.44 -7.81 30.06
C ALA A 125 -14.18 -6.30 30.08
N ARG A 126 -14.75 -5.59 29.11
CA ARG A 126 -14.68 -4.12 29.04
C ARG A 126 -16.08 -3.53 29.18
N LEU A 127 -16.19 -2.43 29.91
CA LEU A 127 -17.45 -1.68 30.01
C LEU A 127 -17.84 -1.11 28.64
N THR A 128 -19.03 -1.46 28.18
CA THR A 128 -19.58 -0.97 26.89
C THR A 128 -20.82 -0.11 27.08
N HIS A 129 -21.54 -0.27 28.18
CA HIS A 129 -22.75 0.49 28.48
C HIS A 129 -22.74 0.91 29.95
N LEU A 130 -23.14 2.15 30.23
CA LEU A 130 -23.28 2.68 31.58
C LEU A 130 -24.64 3.37 31.71
N ALA A 131 -25.39 3.03 32.76
CA ALA A 131 -26.72 3.58 33.02
C ALA A 131 -27.71 3.50 31.83
N GLY A 132 -27.61 2.45 31.00
CA GLY A 132 -28.48 2.22 29.84
C GLY A 132 -27.96 2.86 28.54
N ASN A 133 -26.95 3.72 28.61
CA ASN A 133 -26.35 4.35 27.44
C ASN A 133 -25.13 3.56 26.98
N LYS A 134 -24.99 3.38 25.66
CA LYS A 134 -23.76 2.85 25.06
C LYS A 134 -22.67 3.90 25.22
N LEU A 135 -21.51 3.47 25.71
CA LEU A 135 -20.35 4.35 25.84
C LEU A 135 -19.62 4.46 24.50
N ASP A 136 -19.44 5.70 24.04
CA ASP A 136 -18.49 6.05 23.01
C ASP A 136 -17.08 6.27 23.60
N LYS A 137 -16.08 6.41 22.72
CA LYS A 137 -14.66 6.43 23.12
C LYS A 137 -14.33 7.55 24.14
N LEU A 138 -15.04 8.68 24.10
CA LEU A 138 -14.74 9.88 24.88
C LEU A 138 -15.72 10.13 26.05
N ASP A 139 -16.66 9.21 26.31
CA ASP A 139 -17.71 9.42 27.33
C ASP A 139 -17.17 9.42 28.77
N LEU A 140 -16.06 8.73 29.00
CA LEU A 140 -15.33 8.77 30.28
C LEU A 140 -14.12 9.68 30.11
N SER A 141 -14.34 10.99 30.12
CA SER A 141 -13.32 11.99 29.76
C SER A 141 -12.26 12.26 30.84
N ASN A 142 -12.46 11.75 32.07
CA ASN A 142 -11.51 11.94 33.16
C ASN A 142 -11.57 10.79 34.20
N GLU A 143 -10.59 10.77 35.09
CA GLU A 143 -10.44 9.75 36.13
C GLU A 143 -11.65 9.69 37.06
N GLU A 144 -12.20 10.83 37.47
CA GLU A 144 -13.32 10.89 38.42
C GLU A 144 -14.57 10.19 37.85
N MET A 145 -14.89 10.45 36.58
CA MET A 145 -15.99 9.78 35.87
C MET A 145 -15.76 8.27 35.80
N ALA A 146 -14.53 7.84 35.50
CA ALA A 146 -14.17 6.43 35.45
C ALA A 146 -14.29 5.75 36.82
N GLN A 147 -13.76 6.36 37.88
CA GLN A 147 -13.86 5.84 39.25
C GLN A 147 -15.32 5.77 39.72
N ASN A 148 -16.15 6.75 39.39
CA ASN A 148 -17.57 6.74 39.71
C ASN A 148 -18.32 5.60 38.99
N ALA A 149 -17.95 5.32 37.73
CA ALA A 149 -18.47 4.17 37.01
C ALA A 149 -18.02 2.84 37.64
N VAL A 150 -16.76 2.71 38.07
CA VAL A 150 -16.26 1.53 38.80
C VAL A 150 -17.06 1.29 40.08
N LYS A 151 -17.22 2.32 40.93
CA LYS A 151 -18.01 2.21 42.18
C LYS A 151 -19.43 1.72 41.93
N ARG A 152 -20.07 2.18 40.85
CA ARG A 152 -21.43 1.74 40.47
C ARG A 152 -21.49 0.28 40.02
N ILE A 153 -20.42 -0.23 39.41
CA ILE A 153 -20.31 -1.60 38.92
C ILE A 153 -20.03 -2.54 40.09
N GLU A 154 -19.09 -2.19 40.97
CA GLU A 154 -18.73 -2.99 42.15
C GLU A 154 -19.90 -3.15 43.13
N ALA A 155 -20.80 -2.15 43.19
CA ALA A 155 -22.02 -2.22 43.99
C ALA A 155 -23.09 -3.17 43.42
N LYS A 156 -22.85 -3.84 42.28
CA LYS A 156 -23.82 -4.70 41.61
C LYS A 156 -23.27 -6.10 41.34
N GLU A 157 -24.14 -7.08 41.43
CA GLU A 157 -23.84 -8.42 40.92
C GLU A 157 -23.89 -8.44 39.39
N LEU A 158 -22.81 -8.90 38.78
CA LEU A 158 -22.70 -9.04 37.33
C LEU A 158 -23.31 -10.38 36.88
N LYS A 159 -24.16 -10.31 35.87
CA LYS A 159 -24.81 -11.48 35.27
C LYS A 159 -24.58 -11.48 33.77
N VAL A 160 -24.42 -12.67 33.20
CA VAL A 160 -24.33 -12.83 31.74
C VAL A 160 -25.72 -12.61 31.15
N THR A 161 -25.85 -11.59 30.30
CA THR A 161 -27.11 -11.24 29.64
C THR A 161 -27.30 -11.95 28.31
N SER A 162 -26.22 -12.14 27.54
CA SER A 162 -26.24 -12.86 26.27
C SER A 162 -24.91 -13.56 26.00
N VAL A 163 -24.98 -14.69 25.29
CA VAL A 163 -23.81 -15.41 24.76
C VAL A 163 -24.10 -15.75 23.31
N GLU A 164 -23.24 -15.31 22.40
CA GLU A 164 -23.38 -15.57 20.98
C GLU A 164 -22.14 -16.31 20.46
N LYS A 165 -22.33 -17.45 19.80
CA LYS A 165 -21.25 -18.23 19.18
C LYS A 165 -21.41 -18.17 17.67
N LYS A 166 -20.46 -17.55 16.98
CA LYS A 166 -20.41 -17.49 15.51
C LYS A 166 -19.23 -18.29 14.99
N GLN A 167 -19.49 -19.08 13.95
CA GLN A 167 -18.44 -19.69 13.15
C GLN A 167 -18.03 -18.69 12.07
N ILE A 168 -16.76 -18.30 12.04
CA ILE A 168 -16.21 -17.38 11.04
C ILE A 168 -15.27 -18.17 10.12
N LYS A 169 -15.52 -18.12 8.81
CA LYS A 169 -14.65 -18.71 7.80
C LYS A 169 -13.66 -17.65 7.31
N ARG A 170 -12.36 -17.95 7.34
CA ARG A 170 -11.31 -17.08 6.79
C ARG A 170 -10.75 -17.71 5.52
N HIS A 171 -10.83 -17.00 4.41
CA HIS A 171 -10.25 -17.43 3.15
C HIS A 171 -8.75 -17.06 3.09
N PRO A 172 -7.92 -17.85 2.38
CA PRO A 172 -6.53 -17.51 2.16
C PRO A 172 -6.40 -16.22 1.35
N ALA A 173 -5.28 -15.52 1.52
CA ALA A 173 -4.97 -14.35 0.70
C ALA A 173 -4.72 -14.76 -0.75
N ALA A 174 -5.01 -13.86 -1.68
CA ALA A 174 -4.69 -14.05 -3.09
C ALA A 174 -3.16 -14.12 -3.31
N PRO A 175 -2.69 -14.73 -4.41
CA PRO A 175 -1.29 -14.65 -4.82
C PRO A 175 -0.80 -13.21 -4.90
N PHE A 176 0.50 -13.01 -4.66
CA PHE A 176 1.07 -11.67 -4.64
C PHE A 176 1.03 -11.00 -6.02
N ILE A 177 0.49 -9.79 -6.04
CA ILE A 177 0.80 -8.77 -7.04
C ILE A 177 1.90 -7.83 -6.51
N THR A 178 2.47 -6.99 -7.36
CA THR A 178 3.58 -6.09 -7.02
C THR A 178 3.33 -5.26 -5.77
N SER A 179 2.16 -4.64 -5.63
CA SER A 179 1.82 -3.81 -4.46
C SER A 179 1.72 -4.63 -3.18
N THR A 180 1.01 -5.77 -3.21
CA THR A 180 0.85 -6.65 -2.04
C THR A 180 2.16 -7.29 -1.62
N LEU A 181 3.05 -7.61 -2.58
CA LEU A 181 4.39 -8.12 -2.28
C LEU A 181 5.22 -7.06 -1.55
N GLN A 182 5.25 -5.83 -2.05
CA GLN A 182 5.97 -4.72 -1.42
C GLN A 182 5.43 -4.41 -0.02
N GLN A 183 4.11 -4.41 0.16
CA GLN A 183 3.47 -4.17 1.46
C GLN A 183 3.83 -5.26 2.48
N GLU A 184 3.74 -6.53 2.09
CA GLU A 184 4.06 -7.64 2.99
C GLU A 184 5.56 -7.76 3.27
N ALA A 185 6.42 -7.46 2.29
CA ALA A 185 7.86 -7.40 2.50
C ALA A 185 8.26 -6.27 3.47
N ALA A 186 7.64 -5.09 3.35
CA ALA A 186 7.85 -4.00 4.30
C ALA A 186 7.38 -4.39 5.70
N ARG A 187 6.17 -4.97 5.82
CA ARG A 187 5.57 -5.34 7.10
C ARG A 187 6.31 -6.47 7.82
N LYS A 188 6.74 -7.51 7.10
CA LYS A 188 7.31 -8.74 7.69
C LYS A 188 8.82 -8.77 7.70
N LEU A 189 9.46 -8.19 6.69
CA LEU A 189 10.91 -8.27 6.49
C LEU A 189 11.61 -6.92 6.67
N GLY A 190 10.87 -5.82 6.86
CA GLY A 190 11.42 -4.48 6.96
C GLY A 190 12.05 -3.97 5.66
N PHE A 191 11.75 -4.60 4.52
CA PHE A 191 12.35 -4.22 3.25
C PHE A 191 11.73 -2.95 2.69
N SER A 192 12.56 -2.06 2.14
CA SER A 192 12.07 -0.96 1.31
C SER A 192 11.47 -1.50 0.00
N ALA A 193 10.61 -0.70 -0.65
CA ALA A 193 10.05 -1.03 -1.96
C ALA A 193 11.17 -1.31 -2.99
N THR A 194 12.23 -0.49 -3.00
CA THR A 194 13.39 -0.67 -3.89
C THR A 194 14.12 -1.98 -3.63
N GLN A 195 14.38 -2.32 -2.37
CA GLN A 195 15.04 -3.58 -2.01
C GLN A 195 14.20 -4.80 -2.40
N THR A 196 12.88 -4.72 -2.18
CA THR A 196 11.94 -5.76 -2.57
C THR A 196 11.98 -5.97 -4.08
N MET A 197 11.87 -4.91 -4.87
CA MET A 197 11.88 -5.01 -6.33
C MET A 197 13.23 -5.47 -6.89
N ARG A 198 14.35 -5.03 -6.31
CA ARG A 198 15.68 -5.52 -6.72
C ARG A 198 15.84 -7.02 -6.46
N THR A 199 15.30 -7.50 -5.34
CA THR A 199 15.34 -8.93 -5.00
C THR A 199 14.41 -9.72 -5.92
N ALA A 200 13.20 -9.22 -6.16
CA ALA A 200 12.26 -9.82 -7.11
C ALA A 200 12.83 -9.88 -8.53
N GLN A 201 13.54 -8.84 -8.97
CA GLN A 201 14.21 -8.82 -10.28
C GLN A 201 15.26 -9.93 -10.39
N LYS A 202 16.11 -10.09 -9.36
CA LYS A 202 17.09 -11.19 -9.32
C LYS A 202 16.41 -12.55 -9.37
N LEU A 203 15.36 -12.76 -8.56
CA LEU A 203 14.61 -14.02 -8.57
C LEU A 203 13.93 -14.31 -9.92
N TYR A 204 13.53 -13.26 -10.63
CA TYR A 204 12.96 -13.40 -11.97
C TYR A 204 14.03 -13.76 -13.01
N GLU A 205 15.21 -13.14 -12.92
CA GLU A 205 16.31 -13.32 -13.89
C GLU A 205 17.16 -14.58 -13.64
N GLY A 206 17.18 -15.09 -12.40
CA GLY A 206 18.03 -16.20 -11.96
C GLY A 206 19.37 -15.72 -11.41
#